data_AF-A0A965LH02-F1
#
_entry.id   AF-A0A965LH02-F1
#
_cell.length_a   1.000
_cell.length_b   1.000
_cell.length_c   1.000
_cell.angle_alpha   90.00
_cell.angle_beta   90.00
_cell.angle_gamma   90.00
#
_symmetry.space_group_name_H-M   'P 1'
#
loop_
_entity.id
_entity.type
_entity.pdbx_description
1 polymer ?
#
loop_
_entity_poly.entity_id
_entity_poly.type
_entity_poly.pdbx_seq_one_letter_code
_entity_poly.pdbx_strand_id
1 'polypeptide(L)'
;MRGLIRTFLAVFGAVTVTIIAIAGFRGDFTQRTPIEIFPDMDRQPKYKSQTPSTLFTEGRVDRVPPYGTIPFQLNTDQPYRLTGKMGNMWGTGIPVTVDEKLLARGQERYQINCQVCHGATGAGNGITAQYGLVGAASYHLDKYREMA
;
A
#
# COMPACT_ATOMS: atom_id res chain seq x y z
N MET A 1 -12.04 -55.26 -38.56
CA MET A 1 -11.01 -54.20 -38.59
C MET A 1 -11.56 -52.80 -38.89
N ARG A 2 -12.35 -52.57 -39.96
CA ARG A 2 -12.88 -51.22 -40.30
C ARG A 2 -13.75 -50.55 -39.22
N GLY A 3 -14.54 -51.32 -38.46
CA GLY A 3 -15.37 -50.79 -37.36
C GLY A 3 -14.56 -50.34 -36.14
N LEU A 4 -13.50 -51.09 -35.79
CA LEU A 4 -12.62 -50.80 -34.66
C LEU A 4 -11.78 -49.53 -34.86
N ILE A 5 -11.32 -49.31 -36.10
CA ILE A 5 -10.59 -48.09 -36.47
C ILE A 5 -11.49 -46.85 -36.40
N ARG A 6 -12.77 -46.98 -36.79
CA ARG A 6 -13.74 -45.87 -36.73
C ARG A 6 -14.07 -45.47 -35.30
N THR A 7 -14.30 -46.44 -34.41
CA THR A 7 -14.54 -46.15 -32.99
C THR A 7 -13.31 -45.55 -32.31
N PHE A 8 -12.12 -46.07 -32.61
CA PHE A 8 -10.87 -45.51 -32.09
C PHE A 8 -10.68 -44.04 -32.49
N LEU A 9 -10.86 -43.70 -33.78
CA LEU A 9 -10.71 -42.32 -34.26
C LEU A 9 -11.77 -41.39 -33.67
N ALA A 10 -13.01 -41.85 -33.49
CA ALA A 10 -14.07 -41.06 -32.86
C ALA A 10 -13.74 -40.74 -31.40
N VAL A 11 -13.27 -41.73 -30.63
CA VAL A 11 -12.85 -41.54 -29.24
C VAL A 11 -11.64 -40.62 -29.15
N PHE A 12 -10.63 -40.83 -30.01
CA PHE A 12 -9.43 -40.00 -30.03
C PHE A 12 -9.75 -38.53 -30.36
N GLY A 13 -10.62 -38.28 -31.34
CA GLY A 13 -11.08 -36.94 -31.68
C GLY A 13 -11.83 -36.28 -30.52
N ALA A 14 -12.76 -36.99 -29.88
CA ALA A 14 -13.52 -36.49 -28.74
C ALA A 14 -12.61 -36.15 -27.54
N VAL A 15 -11.62 -36.99 -27.24
CA VAL A 15 -10.63 -36.75 -26.18
C VAL A 15 -9.80 -35.50 -26.51
N THR A 16 -9.34 -35.36 -27.75
CA THR A 16 -8.54 -34.20 -28.18
C THR A 16 -9.30 -32.89 -28.04
N VAL A 17 -10.57 -32.85 -28.48
CA VAL A 17 -11.44 -31.67 -28.34
C VAL A 17 -11.69 -31.34 -26.87
N THR A 18 -11.91 -32.35 -26.03
CA THR A 18 -12.12 -32.16 -24.59
C THR A 18 -10.89 -31.57 -23.90
N ILE A 19 -9.68 -32.05 -24.25
CA ILE A 19 -8.43 -31.51 -23.71
C ILE A 19 -8.24 -30.05 -24.09
N ILE A 20 -8.47 -29.68 -25.36
CA ILE A 20 -8.33 -28.28 -25.83
C ILE A 20 -9.36 -27.38 -25.12
N ALA A 21 -10.59 -27.85 -24.93
CA ALA A 21 -11.63 -27.07 -24.25
C ALA A 21 -11.31 -26.79 -22.76
N ILE A 22 -10.62 -27.70 -22.09
CA ILE A 22 -10.27 -27.56 -20.66
C ILE A 22 -8.94 -26.80 -20.47
N ALA A 23 -7.92 -27.14 -21.25
CA ALA A 23 -6.58 -26.58 -21.11
C ALA A 23 -6.41 -25.22 -21.79
N GLY A 24 -7.34 -24.85 -22.69
CA GLY A 24 -7.23 -23.66 -23.52
C GLY A 24 -6.13 -23.80 -24.57
N PHE A 25 -5.88 -22.70 -25.29
CA PHE A 25 -4.76 -22.63 -26.22
C PHE A 25 -3.51 -22.17 -25.48
N ARG A 26 -2.36 -22.63 -25.95
CA ARG A 26 -1.07 -22.19 -25.40
C ARG A 26 -0.93 -20.68 -25.61
N GLY A 27 -0.78 -19.93 -24.51
CA GLY A 27 -0.63 -18.47 -24.52
C GLY A 27 -1.85 -17.72 -23.98
N ASP A 28 -2.94 -18.41 -23.64
CA ASP A 28 -4.10 -17.79 -23.03
C ASP A 28 -3.80 -17.28 -21.60
N PHE A 29 -4.30 -16.09 -21.30
CA PHE A 29 -4.19 -15.51 -19.96
C PHE A 29 -5.25 -16.12 -19.03
N THR A 30 -4.86 -16.44 -17.80
CA THR A 30 -5.76 -16.89 -16.74
C THR A 30 -5.92 -15.82 -15.67
N GLN A 31 -7.12 -15.71 -15.10
CA GLN A 31 -7.40 -14.88 -13.91
C GLN A 31 -7.11 -15.61 -12.60
N ARG A 32 -6.87 -16.93 -12.66
CA ARG A 32 -6.51 -17.73 -11.49
C ARG A 32 -5.03 -17.62 -11.22
N THR A 33 -4.64 -17.92 -9.98
CA THR A 33 -3.24 -18.09 -9.61
C THR A 33 -2.56 -19.07 -10.57
N PRO A 34 -1.38 -18.71 -11.13
CA PRO A 34 -0.63 -19.59 -12.00
C PRO A 34 -0.32 -20.93 -11.31
N ILE A 35 -0.24 -21.98 -12.11
CA ILE A 35 0.15 -23.31 -11.63
C ILE A 35 1.66 -23.28 -11.34
N GLU A 36 2.03 -23.55 -10.09
CA GLU A 36 3.41 -23.66 -9.66
C GLU A 36 3.85 -25.13 -9.72
N ILE A 37 4.82 -25.47 -10.57
CA ILE A 37 5.31 -26.86 -10.73
C ILE A 37 6.24 -27.25 -9.56
N PHE A 38 7.05 -26.31 -9.07
CA PHE A 38 8.00 -26.52 -7.98
C PHE A 38 7.86 -25.41 -6.92
N PRO A 39 6.84 -25.47 -6.05
CA PRO A 39 6.59 -24.43 -5.06
C PRO A 39 7.49 -24.51 -3.82
N ASP A 40 8.61 -25.23 -3.91
CA ASP A 40 9.50 -25.44 -2.77
C ASP A 40 10.17 -24.13 -2.36
N MET A 41 10.09 -23.79 -1.08
CA MET A 41 10.53 -22.52 -0.50
C MET A 41 9.85 -21.23 -1.01
N ASP A 42 8.83 -21.28 -1.87
CA ASP A 42 8.02 -20.11 -2.22
C ASP A 42 7.17 -19.66 -1.03
N ARG A 43 6.54 -20.65 -0.37
CA ARG A 43 5.77 -20.49 0.86
C ARG A 43 6.52 -21.16 2.01
N GLN A 44 7.37 -20.37 2.66
CA GLN A 44 8.18 -20.84 3.78
C GLN A 44 7.36 -20.89 5.08
N PRO A 45 7.66 -21.82 6.01
CA PRO A 45 7.03 -21.90 7.32
C PRO A 45 7.56 -20.81 8.28
N LYS A 46 7.57 -19.56 7.83
CA LYS A 46 7.93 -18.38 8.61
C LYS A 46 6.98 -17.24 8.28
N TYR A 47 6.69 -16.41 9.27
CA TYR A 47 5.87 -15.24 9.06
C TYR A 47 6.68 -14.12 8.40
N LYS A 48 6.12 -13.52 7.35
CA LYS A 48 6.64 -12.29 6.73
C LYS A 48 5.76 -11.11 7.19
N SER A 49 6.27 -9.89 7.10
CA SER A 49 5.47 -8.69 7.37
C SER A 49 4.23 -8.65 6.47
N GLN A 50 3.11 -8.16 6.99
CA GLN A 50 1.85 -8.06 6.26
C GLN A 50 1.32 -9.40 5.70
N THR A 51 1.62 -10.52 6.37
CA THR A 51 1.03 -11.83 6.03
C THR A 51 -0.09 -12.24 6.99
N PRO A 52 -1.04 -13.07 6.53
CA PRO A 52 -2.10 -13.57 7.38
C PRO A 52 -1.55 -14.57 8.43
N SER A 53 -2.24 -14.67 9.57
CA SER A 53 -1.94 -15.64 10.61
C SER A 53 -3.22 -16.18 11.23
N THR A 54 -3.29 -17.50 11.43
CA THR A 54 -4.38 -18.16 12.14
C THR A 54 -4.18 -18.18 13.66
N LEU A 55 -3.01 -17.76 14.14
CA LEU A 55 -2.68 -17.75 15.57
C LEU A 55 -3.42 -16.66 16.35
N PHE A 56 -3.69 -15.52 15.69
CA PHE A 56 -4.30 -14.35 16.32
C PHE A 56 -5.71 -14.12 15.77
N THR A 57 -6.60 -13.60 16.63
CA THR A 57 -8.00 -13.33 16.28
C THR A 57 -8.14 -12.30 15.15
N GLU A 58 -7.18 -11.37 15.02
CA GLU A 58 -7.23 -10.33 13.99
C GLU A 58 -6.64 -10.78 12.64
N GLY A 59 -6.23 -12.04 12.52
CA GLY A 59 -5.83 -12.64 11.24
C GLY A 59 -4.50 -12.15 10.66
N ARG A 60 -3.74 -11.32 11.38
CA ARG A 60 -2.48 -10.69 10.91
C ARG A 60 -1.29 -11.09 11.77
N VAL A 61 -0.13 -11.24 11.13
CA VAL A 61 1.16 -11.41 11.81
C VAL A 61 1.58 -10.14 12.53
N ASP A 62 1.37 -8.98 11.93
CA ASP A 62 1.88 -7.71 12.45
C ASP A 62 1.15 -7.33 13.75
N ARG A 63 1.90 -7.28 14.85
CA ARG A 63 1.41 -6.93 16.18
C ARG A 63 1.77 -5.48 16.51
N VAL A 64 0.84 -4.80 17.15
CA VAL A 64 1.10 -3.48 17.72
C VAL A 64 2.03 -3.66 18.92
N PRO A 65 3.13 -2.92 19.02
CA PRO A 65 3.97 -2.93 20.23
C PRO A 65 3.15 -2.56 21.48
N PRO A 66 3.50 -3.07 22.67
CA PRO A 66 2.88 -2.63 23.92
C PRO A 66 2.93 -1.10 24.08
N TYR A 67 1.90 -0.53 24.68
CA TYR A 67 1.83 0.91 24.91
C TYR A 67 3.03 1.40 25.72
N GLY A 68 3.60 2.55 25.34
CA GLY A 68 4.78 3.13 25.99
C GLY A 68 6.12 2.52 25.56
N THR A 69 6.15 1.60 24.58
CA THR A 69 7.41 1.09 24.02
C THR A 69 8.19 2.20 23.31
N ILE A 70 9.45 2.41 23.70
CA ILE A 70 10.37 3.37 23.06
C ILE A 70 11.40 2.61 22.21
N PRO A 71 11.51 2.87 20.89
CA PRO A 71 12.53 2.26 20.05
C PRO A 71 13.95 2.71 20.46
N PHE A 72 14.90 1.78 20.47
CA PHE A 72 16.29 2.08 20.85
C PHE A 72 16.95 3.19 20.01
N GLN A 73 16.64 3.26 18.71
CA GLN A 73 17.21 4.25 17.79
C GLN A 73 16.47 5.60 17.78
N LEU A 74 15.43 5.77 18.61
CA LEU A 74 14.73 7.04 18.69
C LEU A 74 15.50 8.01 19.59
N ASN A 75 15.99 9.11 19.01
CA ASN A 75 16.66 10.16 19.77
C ASN A 75 15.63 10.98 20.56
N THR A 76 15.48 10.68 21.85
CA THR A 76 14.54 11.35 22.76
C THR A 76 15.04 12.69 23.28
N ASP A 77 16.31 13.04 23.07
CA ASP A 77 16.95 14.25 23.60
C ASP A 77 16.58 15.51 22.80
N GLN A 78 15.83 15.37 21.71
CA GLN A 78 15.40 16.45 20.82
C GLN A 78 13.87 16.50 20.69
N PRO A 79 13.11 16.76 21.77
CA PRO A 79 11.66 16.67 21.78
C PRO A 79 10.98 17.63 20.78
N TYR A 80 11.59 18.78 20.51
CA TYR A 80 11.07 19.73 19.52
C TYR A 80 11.08 19.16 18.10
N ARG A 81 12.11 18.39 17.71
CA ARG A 81 12.18 17.73 16.41
C ARG A 81 11.16 16.61 16.24
N LEU A 82 10.83 15.92 17.34
CA LEU A 82 9.90 14.80 17.32
C LEU A 82 8.42 15.24 17.38
N THR A 83 8.14 16.31 18.12
CA THR A 83 6.76 16.68 18.51
C THR A 83 6.32 18.06 18.04
N GLY A 84 7.25 18.93 17.62
CA GLY A 84 6.96 20.34 17.34
C GLY A 84 6.76 21.20 18.60
N LYS A 85 7.05 20.68 19.79
CA LYS A 85 6.88 21.39 21.08
C LYS A 85 8.17 21.58 21.85
N MET A 86 8.25 22.69 22.58
CA MET A 86 9.26 22.98 23.60
C MET A 86 8.56 23.03 24.97
N GLY A 87 8.62 21.92 25.71
CA GLY A 87 7.79 21.74 26.90
C GLY A 87 6.30 21.77 26.53
N ASN A 88 5.54 22.69 27.12
CA ASN A 88 4.11 22.86 26.84
C ASN A 88 3.80 23.85 25.71
N MET A 89 4.81 24.51 25.13
CA MET A 89 4.62 25.51 24.07
C MET A 89 4.87 24.90 22.69
N TRP A 90 4.10 25.34 21.69
CA TRP A 90 4.40 25.06 20.30
C TRP A 90 5.63 25.86 19.86
N GLY A 91 6.49 25.25 19.05
CA GLY A 91 7.56 26.02 18.43
C GLY A 91 7.08 26.79 17.21
N THR A 92 7.75 27.90 16.93
CA THR A 92 7.39 28.87 15.89
C THR A 92 8.18 28.69 14.59
N GLY A 93 8.94 27.61 14.45
CA GLY A 93 9.82 27.41 13.30
C GLY A 93 10.14 25.94 13.00
N ILE A 94 10.99 25.73 11.99
CA ILE A 94 11.42 24.38 11.59
C ILE A 94 12.76 24.07 12.28
N PRO A 95 12.87 23.01 13.11
CA PRO A 95 14.07 22.71 13.90
C PRO A 95 15.18 22.02 13.08
N VAL A 96 15.25 22.28 11.78
CA VAL A 96 16.27 21.77 10.87
C VAL A 96 16.61 22.84 9.84
N THR A 97 17.79 22.76 9.25
CA THR A 97 18.18 23.66 8.16
C THR A 97 17.22 23.50 6.99
N VAL A 98 16.58 24.60 6.58
CA VAL A 98 15.70 24.63 5.41
C VAL A 98 16.52 25.06 4.21
N ASP A 99 17.00 24.08 3.46
CA ASP A 99 17.69 24.27 2.18
C ASP A 99 16.77 23.90 1.00
N GLU A 100 17.23 24.19 -0.22
CA GLU A 100 16.48 23.91 -1.45
C GLU A 100 16.17 22.41 -1.60
N LYS A 101 17.09 21.54 -1.18
CA LYS A 101 16.90 20.09 -1.24
C LYS A 101 15.77 19.63 -0.31
N LEU A 102 15.71 20.16 0.91
CA LEU A 102 14.64 19.87 1.85
C LEU A 102 13.31 20.42 1.35
N LEU A 103 13.28 21.62 0.76
CA LEU A 103 12.08 22.19 0.17
C LEU A 103 11.57 21.36 -1.01
N ALA A 104 12.45 20.93 -1.91
CA ALA A 104 12.08 20.06 -3.03
C ALA A 104 11.50 18.72 -2.55
N ARG A 105 12.12 18.10 -1.53
CA ARG A 105 11.55 16.92 -0.87
C ARG A 105 10.21 17.22 -0.20
N GLY A 106 10.08 18.37 0.45
CA GLY A 106 8.84 18.82 1.09
C GLY A 106 7.70 18.94 0.09
N GLN A 107 7.97 19.53 -1.09
CA GLN A 107 7.02 19.62 -2.19
C GLN A 107 6.58 18.23 -2.67
N GLU A 108 7.53 17.30 -2.92
CA GLU A 108 7.20 15.92 -3.29
C GLU A 108 6.29 15.25 -2.25
N ARG A 109 6.63 15.35 -0.95
CA ARG A 109 5.83 14.74 0.13
C ARG A 109 4.46 15.39 0.27
N TYR A 110 4.35 16.69 0.06
CA TYR A 110 3.09 17.42 0.05
C TYR A 110 2.19 16.93 -1.08
N GLN A 111 2.73 16.78 -2.29
CA GLN A 111 1.99 16.32 -3.46
C GLN A 111 1.48 14.88 -3.29
N ILE A 112 2.25 14.01 -2.64
CA ILE A 112 1.86 12.61 -2.39
C ILE A 112 0.77 12.50 -1.32
N ASN A 113 0.93 13.16 -0.17
CA ASN A 113 0.12 12.88 1.02
C ASN A 113 -0.92 13.96 1.35
N CYS A 114 -0.63 15.23 1.07
CA CYS A 114 -1.44 16.35 1.56
C CYS A 114 -2.31 16.98 0.47
N GLN A 115 -1.82 17.04 -0.77
CA GLN A 115 -2.50 17.66 -1.91
C GLN A 115 -3.87 17.02 -2.21
N VAL A 116 -4.02 15.73 -1.94
CA VAL A 116 -5.28 14.99 -2.16
C VAL A 116 -6.46 15.66 -1.47
N CYS A 117 -6.23 16.23 -0.27
CA CYS A 117 -7.25 16.97 0.47
C CYS A 117 -7.07 18.50 0.36
N HIS A 118 -5.85 19.00 0.47
CA HIS A 118 -5.60 20.45 0.57
C HIS A 118 -5.41 21.16 -0.78
N GLY A 119 -5.34 20.43 -1.89
CA GLY A 119 -5.10 20.98 -3.23
C GLY A 119 -3.63 21.31 -3.48
N ALA A 120 -3.25 21.55 -4.74
CA ALA A 120 -1.85 21.76 -5.10
C ALA A 120 -1.25 23.04 -4.48
N THR A 121 -2.11 24.05 -4.21
CA THR A 121 -1.72 25.34 -3.62
C THR A 121 -2.05 25.43 -2.13
N GLY A 122 -2.59 24.37 -1.50
CA GLY A 122 -3.05 24.44 -0.12
C GLY A 122 -4.34 25.22 0.11
N ALA A 123 -5.13 25.46 -0.93
CA ALA A 123 -6.38 26.22 -0.87
C ALA A 123 -7.59 25.43 -0.32
N GLY A 124 -7.40 24.18 0.12
CA GLY A 124 -8.49 23.34 0.65
C GLY A 124 -9.40 22.76 -0.44
N ASN A 125 -8.96 22.80 -1.70
CA ASN A 125 -9.72 22.39 -2.88
C ASN A 125 -9.14 21.13 -3.54
N GLY A 126 -8.64 20.19 -2.74
CA GLY A 126 -8.14 18.90 -3.22
C GLY A 126 -9.22 18.05 -3.91
N ILE A 127 -8.81 16.98 -4.57
CA ILE A 127 -9.71 16.09 -5.32
C ILE A 127 -10.85 15.54 -4.44
N THR A 128 -10.60 15.33 -3.14
CA THR A 128 -11.61 14.84 -2.19
C THR A 128 -12.77 15.81 -1.98
N ALA A 129 -12.56 17.12 -2.18
CA ALA A 129 -13.63 18.11 -2.08
C ALA A 129 -14.73 17.89 -3.12
N GLN A 130 -14.38 17.37 -4.30
CA GLN A 130 -15.36 17.02 -5.35
C GLN A 130 -16.28 15.86 -4.93
N TYR A 131 -15.85 15.03 -3.98
CA TYR A 131 -16.61 13.90 -3.43
C TYR A 131 -17.33 14.25 -2.13
N GLY A 132 -17.46 15.53 -1.79
CA GLY A 132 -18.19 15.99 -0.61
C GLY A 132 -17.42 15.84 0.71
N LEU A 133 -16.11 15.57 0.66
CA LEU A 133 -15.26 15.68 1.85
C LEU A 133 -15.02 17.17 2.15
N VAL A 134 -16.02 17.80 2.78
CA VAL A 134 -15.98 19.19 3.21
C VAL A 134 -15.17 19.28 4.50
N GLY A 135 -14.15 20.15 4.54
CA GLY A 135 -13.41 20.43 5.79
C GLY A 135 -11.90 20.51 5.68
N ALA A 136 -11.31 20.25 4.51
CA ALA A 136 -9.90 20.56 4.29
C ALA A 136 -9.71 22.08 4.31
N ALA A 137 -9.23 22.61 5.43
CA ALA A 137 -9.06 24.04 5.59
C ALA A 137 -7.99 24.59 4.61
N SER A 138 -8.23 25.78 4.07
CA SER A 138 -7.24 26.53 3.30
C SER A 138 -6.15 27.06 4.23
N TYR A 139 -4.89 26.83 3.89
CA TYR A 139 -3.75 27.34 4.66
C TYR A 139 -3.55 28.85 4.53
N HIS A 140 -4.24 29.48 3.57
CA HIS A 140 -4.12 30.91 3.29
C HIS A 140 -4.96 31.80 4.21
N LEU A 141 -5.75 31.21 5.11
CA LEU A 141 -6.54 31.97 6.09
C LEU A 141 -5.62 32.58 7.16
N ASP A 142 -5.89 33.82 7.56
CA ASP A 142 -5.06 34.59 8.51
C ASP A 142 -4.83 33.82 9.82
N LYS A 143 -5.86 33.18 10.36
CA LYS A 143 -5.76 32.36 11.58
C LYS A 143 -4.68 31.27 11.52
N TYR A 144 -4.29 30.79 10.32
CA TYR A 144 -3.22 29.79 10.15
C TYR A 144 -1.87 30.42 9.82
N ARG A 145 -1.85 31.64 9.28
CA ARG A 145 -0.63 32.38 8.94
C ARG A 145 -0.08 33.16 10.13
N GLU A 146 -0.95 33.61 11.01
CA GLU A 146 -0.67 34.43 12.20
C GLU A 146 -0.59 33.60 13.48
N MET A 147 -0.57 32.27 13.37
CA MET A 147 -0.67 31.31 14.47
C MET A 147 0.63 31.19 15.31
N ALA A 148 1.54 32.16 15.21
CA ALA A 148 2.87 32.18 15.81
C ALA A 148 2.94 33.02 17.09
#